data_AF-A0A968X3M7-F1
#
_entry.id   AF-A0A968X3M7-F1
#
_cell.length_a   1.000
_cell.length_b   1.000
_cell.length_c   1.000
_cell.angle_alpha   90.00
_cell.angle_beta   90.00
_cell.angle_gamma   90.00
#
_symmetry.space_group_name_H-M   'P 1'
#
loop_
_entity.id
_entity.type
_entity.pdbx_description
1 polymer ?
#
loop_
_entity_poly.entity_id
_entity_poly.type
_entity_poly.pdbx_seq_one_letter_code
_entity_poly.pdbx_strand_id
1 'polypeptide(L)'
;MRACKIVLINQLGFDRGRIGESFPPDLSFADLRNGTDLEFGQSVYEPFGIAQLEPLSSGALCVVSDVCGCVGFSRQAVGLLRLSLPISERQAPIANLIMGEYSHVNQHNVDPMTIGHALRDDAERNAAQTLARLICEHLPRTDEHKHKLIAQGQAMAQRMSWDVVAKEQLLPALARVTI
;
A
#
# COMPACT_ATOMS: atom_id res chain seq x y z
N MET A 1 -0.89 -10.94 -27.22
CA MET A 1 -0.87 -9.83 -26.26
C MET A 1 0.02 -10.20 -25.09
N ARG A 2 1.13 -9.49 -24.86
CA ARG A 2 1.83 -9.50 -23.56
C ARG A 2 1.26 -8.32 -22.77
N ALA A 3 0.15 -8.54 -22.07
CA ALA A 3 -0.63 -7.46 -21.45
C ALA A 3 -0.09 -7.03 -20.06
N CYS A 4 1.01 -7.63 -19.58
CA CYS A 4 1.59 -7.30 -18.29
C CYS A 4 3.10 -7.57 -18.31
N LYS A 5 3.89 -6.67 -17.71
CA LYS A 5 5.32 -6.86 -17.42
C LYS A 5 5.50 -6.71 -15.92
N ILE A 6 5.83 -7.81 -15.24
CA ILE A 6 6.11 -7.82 -13.80
C ILE A 6 7.62 -7.74 -13.63
N VAL A 7 8.07 -6.79 -12.82
CA VAL A 7 9.48 -6.60 -12.48
C VAL A 7 9.62 -6.63 -10.97
N LEU A 8 10.61 -7.37 -10.48
CA LEU A 8 11.02 -7.31 -9.09
C LEU A 8 12.24 -6.38 -9.02
N ILE A 9 12.11 -5.29 -8.28
CA ILE A 9 13.14 -4.26 -8.20
C ILE A 9 13.50 -4.05 -6.74
N ASN A 10 14.80 -4.07 -6.45
CA ASN A 10 15.31 -3.60 -5.18
C ASN A 10 15.39 -2.07 -5.23
N GLN A 11 14.64 -1.38 -4.38
CA GLN A 11 14.65 0.08 -4.30
C GLN A 11 16.04 0.61 -3.93
N LEU A 12 16.80 -0.13 -3.11
CA LEU A 12 18.15 0.25 -2.70
C LEU A 12 19.15 -0.07 -3.79
N GLY A 13 19.68 0.98 -4.40
CA GLY A 13 20.68 0.87 -5.45
C GLY A 13 20.12 0.88 -6.85
N PHE A 14 18.97 1.53 -7.04
CA PHE A 14 18.44 1.84 -8.35
C PHE A 14 19.20 3.02 -8.97
N ASP A 15 20.47 2.80 -9.27
CA ASP A 15 21.40 3.78 -9.84
C ASP A 15 22.42 3.10 -10.76
N ARG A 16 23.07 3.90 -11.61
CA ARG A 16 24.07 3.41 -12.56
C ARG A 16 25.25 2.73 -11.89
N GLY A 17 25.66 3.18 -10.70
CA GLY A 17 26.80 2.62 -9.97
C GLY A 17 26.59 1.16 -9.57
N ARG A 18 25.34 0.75 -9.33
CA ARG A 18 24.99 -0.65 -8.99
C ARG A 18 24.41 -1.46 -10.13
N ILE A 19 23.67 -0.83 -11.05
CA ILE A 19 23.03 -1.53 -12.19
C ILE A 19 23.99 -1.64 -13.39
N GLY A 20 24.95 -0.73 -13.50
CA GLY A 20 25.96 -0.71 -14.55
C GLY A 20 25.64 0.22 -15.72
N GLU A 21 26.51 0.20 -16.73
CA GLU A 21 26.58 1.18 -17.82
C GLU A 21 25.34 1.22 -18.74
N SER A 22 24.52 0.17 -18.74
CA SER A 22 23.25 0.13 -19.47
C SER A 22 22.12 0.92 -18.79
N PHE A 23 22.32 1.37 -17.54
CA PHE A 23 21.35 2.20 -16.83
C PHE A 23 21.40 3.64 -17.36
N PRO A 24 20.27 4.21 -17.83
CA PRO A 24 20.25 5.58 -18.31
C PRO A 24 20.65 6.55 -17.19
N PRO A 25 21.51 7.55 -17.47
CA PRO A 25 22.05 8.44 -16.44
C PRO A 25 20.98 9.30 -15.77
N ASP A 26 19.91 9.63 -16.49
CA ASP A 26 18.83 10.50 -16.02
C ASP A 26 17.63 9.72 -15.45
N LEU A 27 17.69 8.38 -15.45
CA LEU A 27 16.60 7.57 -14.92
C LEU A 27 16.66 7.52 -13.39
N SER A 28 15.57 7.88 -12.75
CA SER A 28 15.41 7.83 -11.30
C SER A 28 14.37 6.78 -10.89
N PHE A 29 14.32 6.46 -9.59
CA PHE A 29 13.26 5.62 -9.05
C PHE A 29 11.87 6.26 -9.16
N ALA A 30 11.79 7.59 -9.23
CA ALA A 30 10.53 8.30 -9.45
C ALA A 30 9.96 8.04 -10.86
N ASP A 31 10.81 7.93 -11.87
CA ASP A 31 10.40 7.62 -13.24
C ASP A 31 9.79 6.21 -13.33
N LEU A 32 10.38 5.26 -12.60
CA LEU A 32 9.82 3.91 -12.47
C LEU A 32 8.40 3.96 -11.90
N ARG A 33 8.18 4.72 -10.83
CA ARG A 33 6.84 4.87 -10.22
C ARG A 33 5.84 5.58 -11.12
N ASN A 34 6.28 6.58 -11.88
CA ASN A 34 5.44 7.24 -12.88
C ASN A 34 4.99 6.28 -14.00
N GLY A 35 5.83 5.29 -14.33
CA GLY A 35 5.53 4.20 -15.26
C GLY A 35 4.83 2.99 -14.63
N THR A 36 4.59 2.98 -13.32
CA THR A 36 4.01 1.83 -12.61
C THR A 36 2.49 1.97 -12.51
N ASP A 37 1.76 0.94 -12.91
CA ASP A 37 0.30 0.88 -12.72
C ASP A 37 -0.10 0.18 -11.41
N LEU A 38 0.80 -0.65 -10.86
CA LEU A 38 0.56 -1.50 -9.69
C LEU A 38 1.88 -1.82 -8.97
N GLU A 39 1.92 -1.57 -7.66
CA GLU A 39 3.05 -1.94 -6.79
C GLU A 39 2.57 -2.79 -5.60
N PHE A 40 3.34 -3.82 -5.27
CA PHE A 40 3.03 -4.75 -4.17
C PHE A 40 3.93 -4.47 -2.96
N GLY A 41 3.34 -3.92 -1.89
CA GLY A 41 3.94 -3.73 -0.57
C GLY A 41 3.56 -4.85 0.41
N GLN A 42 4.07 -6.07 0.19
CA GLN A 42 3.66 -7.27 0.93
C GLN A 42 4.52 -7.56 2.16
N SER A 43 4.76 -6.53 2.98
CA SER A 43 5.55 -6.69 4.21
C SER A 43 4.83 -7.57 5.23
N VAL A 44 5.54 -8.58 5.75
CA VAL A 44 5.06 -9.44 6.86
C VAL A 44 5.17 -8.75 8.23
N TYR A 45 6.03 -7.74 8.35
CA TYR A 45 6.12 -6.82 9.47
C TYR A 45 6.84 -5.55 9.01
N GLU A 46 6.17 -4.41 9.13
CA GLU A 46 6.73 -3.10 8.78
C GLU A 46 6.03 -2.04 9.63
N PRO A 47 6.69 -1.46 10.65
CA PRO A 47 6.03 -0.63 11.65
C PRO A 47 5.51 0.71 11.12
N PHE A 48 6.07 1.24 10.03
CA PHE A 48 5.60 2.48 9.40
C PHE A 48 5.29 2.30 7.91
N GLY A 49 6.26 1.82 7.13
CA GLY A 49 6.02 1.35 5.76
C GLY A 49 5.50 2.37 4.75
N ILE A 50 5.83 3.66 4.88
CA ILE A 50 5.33 4.68 3.94
C ILE A 50 5.85 4.49 2.50
N ALA A 51 6.97 3.78 2.31
CA ALA A 51 7.54 3.51 0.99
C ALA A 51 6.54 2.82 0.05
N GLN A 52 5.66 1.99 0.60
CA GLN A 52 4.62 1.28 -0.14
C GLN A 52 3.51 2.22 -0.67
N LEU A 53 3.44 3.44 -0.14
CA LEU A 53 2.47 4.47 -0.51
C LEU A 53 3.07 5.52 -1.45
N GLU A 54 4.39 5.53 -1.64
CA GLU A 54 5.09 6.49 -2.51
C GLU A 54 4.58 6.47 -3.97
N PRO A 55 4.15 5.33 -4.55
CA PRO A 55 3.57 5.31 -5.90
C PRO A 55 2.17 5.91 -6.01
N LEU A 56 1.46 6.18 -4.90
CA LEU A 56 0.08 6.67 -4.94
C LEU A 56 -0.04 7.96 -5.76
N SER A 57 0.88 8.91 -5.55
CA SER A 57 0.89 10.21 -6.23
C SER A 57 1.12 10.12 -7.74
N SER A 58 1.66 8.99 -8.21
CA SER A 58 1.84 8.67 -9.64
C SER A 58 0.62 7.96 -10.25
N GLY A 59 -0.42 7.69 -9.45
CA GLY A 59 -1.64 7.02 -9.87
C GLY A 59 -1.56 5.49 -9.90
N ALA A 60 -0.48 4.90 -9.37
CA ALA A 60 -0.36 3.45 -9.26
C ALA A 60 -1.34 2.91 -8.20
N LEU A 61 -1.83 1.69 -8.41
CA LEU A 61 -2.46 0.93 -7.34
C LEU A 61 -1.38 0.44 -6.38
N CYS A 62 -1.54 0.72 -5.09
CA CYS A 62 -0.66 0.18 -4.05
C CYS A 62 -1.37 -0.98 -3.35
N VAL A 63 -0.79 -2.17 -3.38
CA VAL A 63 -1.35 -3.36 -2.72
C VAL A 63 -0.52 -3.69 -1.50
N VAL A 64 -1.05 -3.41 -0.33
CA VAL A 64 -0.35 -3.57 0.95
C VAL A 64 -0.90 -4.73 1.75
N SER A 65 -0.07 -5.33 2.62
CA SER A 65 -0.56 -6.28 3.62
C SER A 65 -1.33 -5.55 4.73
N ASP A 66 -2.38 -6.19 5.27
CA ASP A 66 -3.18 -5.70 6.40
C ASP A 66 -2.39 -5.53 7.70
N VAL A 67 -1.21 -6.14 7.79
CA VAL A 67 -0.28 -5.97 8.93
C VAL A 67 0.75 -4.86 8.72
N CYS A 68 0.75 -4.15 7.58
CA CYS A 68 1.61 -2.98 7.38
C CYS A 68 1.19 -1.83 8.30
N GLY A 69 2.16 -1.19 8.97
CA GLY A 69 1.93 0.01 9.78
C GLY A 69 1.33 1.19 9.00
N CYS A 70 1.57 1.22 7.68
CA CYS A 70 1.01 2.19 6.75
C CYS A 70 -0.52 2.13 6.65
N VAL A 71 -1.15 0.99 6.99
CA VAL A 71 -2.62 0.80 6.94
C VAL A 71 -3.33 1.74 7.91
N GLY A 72 -2.84 1.83 9.15
CA GLY A 72 -3.42 2.71 10.16
C GLY A 72 -3.33 4.18 9.72
N PHE A 73 -2.17 4.58 9.22
CA PHE A 73 -1.94 5.94 8.74
C PHE A 73 -2.82 6.28 7.52
N SER A 74 -2.93 5.35 6.58
CA SER A 74 -3.78 5.49 5.39
C SER A 74 -5.25 5.68 5.77
N ARG A 75 -5.77 4.89 6.72
CA ARG A 75 -7.13 5.05 7.25
C ARG A 75 -7.32 6.39 7.95
N GLN A 76 -6.32 6.87 8.70
CA GLN A 76 -6.36 8.20 9.31
C GLN A 76 -6.47 9.31 8.27
N ALA A 77 -5.66 9.24 7.21
CA ALA A 77 -5.59 10.25 6.16
C ALA A 77 -6.94 10.50 5.48
N VAL A 78 -7.78 9.47 5.39
CA VAL A 78 -9.14 9.54 4.82
C VAL A 78 -10.26 9.63 5.88
N GLY A 79 -9.91 9.84 7.15
CA GLY A 79 -10.88 9.98 8.24
C GLY A 79 -11.57 8.68 8.69
N LEU A 80 -11.08 7.52 8.24
CA LEU A 80 -11.64 6.19 8.53
C LEU A 80 -11.08 5.54 9.81
N LEU A 81 -10.15 6.18 10.53
CA LEU A 81 -9.56 5.62 11.76
C LEU A 81 -10.59 5.39 12.89
N ARG A 82 -11.80 5.96 12.78
CA ARG A 82 -12.84 5.91 13.82
C ARG A 82 -13.99 4.94 13.53
N LEU A 83 -13.92 4.17 12.45
CA LEU A 83 -14.98 3.22 12.10
C LEU A 83 -14.51 1.80 12.37
N SER A 84 -15.18 1.11 13.29
CA SER A 84 -15.26 -0.35 13.30
C SER A 84 -15.97 -0.78 12.01
N LEU A 85 -15.27 -0.71 10.88
CA LEU A 85 -15.87 -1.02 9.59
C LEU A 85 -16.28 -2.51 9.57
N PRO A 86 -17.47 -2.83 9.05
CA PRO A 86 -17.82 -4.20 8.70
C PRO A 86 -16.73 -4.81 7.81
N ILE A 87 -16.50 -6.12 7.90
CA ILE A 87 -15.46 -6.81 7.10
C ILE A 87 -15.62 -6.52 5.60
N SER A 88 -16.86 -6.43 5.11
CA SER A 88 -17.19 -6.07 3.73
C SER A 88 -16.69 -4.70 3.29
N GLU A 89 -16.56 -3.74 4.22
CA GLU A 89 -16.10 -2.38 3.95
C GLU A 89 -14.60 -2.20 4.22
N ARG A 90 -13.94 -3.16 4.88
CA ARG A 90 -12.47 -3.16 5.05
C ARG A 90 -11.72 -3.47 3.76
N GLN A 91 -12.38 -4.16 2.83
CA GLN A 91 -11.81 -4.62 1.57
C GLN A 91 -12.04 -3.64 0.41
N ALA A 92 -12.86 -2.59 0.60
CA ALA A 92 -13.04 -1.55 -0.39
C ALA A 92 -11.74 -0.73 -0.52
N PRO A 93 -11.26 -0.45 -1.75
CA PRO A 93 -10.07 0.37 -1.93
C PRO A 93 -10.25 1.75 -1.30
N ILE A 94 -9.23 2.20 -0.58
CA ILE A 94 -9.15 3.57 -0.09
C ILE A 94 -8.36 4.34 -1.14
N ALA A 95 -9.06 5.10 -1.99
CA ALA A 95 -8.46 5.70 -3.18
C ALA A 95 -7.81 4.61 -4.08
N ASN A 96 -6.52 4.72 -4.36
CA ASN A 96 -5.71 3.75 -5.09
C ASN A 96 -4.93 2.77 -4.18
N LEU A 97 -5.30 2.64 -2.91
CA LEU A 97 -4.76 1.66 -1.97
C LEU A 97 -5.69 0.45 -1.83
N ILE A 98 -5.17 -0.75 -2.05
CA ILE A 98 -5.83 -2.03 -1.84
C ILE A 98 -5.12 -2.74 -0.69
N MET A 99 -5.87 -3.24 0.29
CA MET A 99 -5.33 -3.99 1.42
C MET A 99 -5.60 -5.48 1.25
N GLY A 100 -4.57 -6.29 1.40
CA GLY A 100 -4.67 -7.74 1.46
C GLY A 100 -4.84 -8.20 2.90
N GLU A 101 -5.97 -8.85 3.21
CA GLU A 101 -6.27 -9.37 4.54
C GLU A 101 -5.63 -10.76 4.76
N TYR A 102 -4.31 -10.79 4.93
CA TYR A 102 -3.55 -12.03 5.11
C TYR A 102 -3.61 -12.55 6.56
N SER A 103 -3.90 -11.67 7.53
CA SER A 103 -4.03 -12.08 8.94
C SER A 103 -5.42 -12.66 9.26
N HIS A 104 -6.38 -12.59 8.34
CA HIS A 104 -7.73 -13.07 8.56
C HIS A 104 -7.86 -14.58 8.27
N VAL A 105 -7.94 -15.37 9.33
CA VAL A 105 -8.28 -16.80 9.23
C VAL A 105 -9.80 -16.92 9.23
N ASN A 106 -10.38 -17.63 8.26
CA ASN A 106 -11.83 -17.87 8.11
C ASN A 106 -12.38 -18.85 9.18
N GLN A 107 -11.93 -18.72 10.42
CA GLN A 107 -12.32 -19.52 11.57
C GLN A 107 -12.40 -18.60 12.78
N HIS A 108 -13.49 -18.70 13.54
CA HIS A 108 -13.67 -17.90 14.75
C HIS A 108 -12.95 -18.57 15.92
N ASN A 109 -12.36 -17.77 16.82
CA ASN A 109 -11.73 -18.24 18.06
C ASN A 109 -10.61 -19.28 17.87
N VAL A 110 -9.84 -19.15 16.79
CA VAL A 110 -8.64 -19.99 16.59
C VAL A 110 -7.59 -19.63 17.63
N ASP A 111 -7.06 -20.63 18.33
CA ASP A 111 -5.87 -20.45 19.16
C ASP A 111 -4.68 -20.14 18.25
N PRO A 112 -4.01 -18.97 18.37
CA PRO A 112 -2.86 -18.62 17.55
C PRO A 112 -1.75 -19.68 17.55
N MET A 113 -1.59 -20.42 18.66
CA MET A 113 -0.60 -21.48 18.79
C MET A 113 -0.91 -22.71 17.92
N THR A 114 -2.16 -22.84 17.48
CA THR A 114 -2.63 -23.94 16.61
C THR A 114 -2.62 -23.59 15.13
N ILE A 115 -2.28 -22.34 14.77
CA ILE A 115 -2.21 -21.88 13.38
C ILE A 115 -0.97 -22.50 12.70
N GLY A 116 -1.18 -23.69 12.14
CA GLY A 116 -0.23 -24.41 11.31
C GLY A 116 -0.29 -24.01 9.83
N HIS A 117 0.50 -24.71 9.01
CA HIS A 117 0.64 -24.43 7.57
C HIS A 117 -0.69 -24.39 6.81
N ALA A 118 -1.57 -25.40 6.99
CA ALA A 118 -2.80 -25.49 6.22
C ALA A 118 -3.71 -24.26 6.38
N LEU A 119 -3.86 -23.75 7.61
CA LEU A 119 -4.67 -22.56 7.88
C LEU A 119 -4.05 -21.29 7.28
N ARG A 120 -2.71 -21.19 7.26
CA ARG A 120 -2.00 -20.06 6.65
C ARG A 120 -2.16 -20.09 5.13
N ASP A 121 -1.94 -21.25 4.51
CA ASP A 121 -2.09 -21.45 3.07
C ASP A 121 -3.52 -21.11 2.61
N ASP A 122 -4.53 -21.48 3.39
CA ASP A 122 -5.92 -21.14 3.10
C ASP A 122 -6.17 -19.63 3.22
N ALA A 123 -5.68 -18.99 4.28
CA ALA A 123 -5.81 -17.54 4.46
C ALA A 123 -5.12 -16.76 3.31
N GLU A 124 -3.86 -17.12 3.00
CA GLU A 124 -3.09 -16.51 1.90
C GLU A 124 -3.77 -16.70 0.54
N ARG A 125 -4.31 -17.90 0.27
CA ARG A 125 -5.03 -18.18 -0.98
C ARG A 125 -6.30 -17.35 -1.10
N ASN A 126 -7.08 -17.22 -0.03
CA ASN A 126 -8.31 -16.42 0.00
C ASN A 126 -8.01 -14.93 -0.20
N ALA A 127 -6.98 -14.43 0.47
CA ALA A 127 -6.51 -13.05 0.30
C ALA A 127 -6.04 -12.81 -1.14
N ALA A 128 -5.21 -13.68 -1.69
CA ALA A 128 -4.70 -13.57 -3.06
C ALA A 128 -5.81 -13.59 -4.12
N GLN A 129 -6.82 -14.45 -3.96
CA GLN A 129 -7.98 -14.49 -4.87
C GLN A 129 -8.79 -13.19 -4.82
N THR A 130 -9.02 -12.68 -3.61
CA THR A 130 -9.73 -11.41 -3.41
C THR A 130 -8.97 -10.24 -4.03
N LEU A 131 -7.66 -10.17 -3.77
CA LEU A 131 -6.77 -9.15 -4.32
C LEU A 131 -6.73 -9.21 -5.84
N ALA A 132 -6.60 -10.39 -6.44
CA ALA A 132 -6.57 -10.55 -7.89
C ALA A 132 -7.84 -9.97 -8.55
N ARG A 133 -9.01 -10.21 -7.95
CA ARG A 133 -10.28 -9.61 -8.41
C ARG A 133 -10.24 -8.08 -8.28
N LEU A 134 -9.92 -7.56 -7.09
CA LEU A 134 -9.91 -6.12 -6.83
C LEU A 134 -8.92 -5.39 -7.76
N ILE A 135 -7.73 -5.94 -7.96
CA ILE A 135 -6.72 -5.39 -8.88
C ILE A 135 -7.28 -5.35 -10.30
N CYS A 136 -7.87 -6.45 -10.79
CA CYS A 136 -8.45 -6.49 -12.13
C CYS A 136 -9.57 -5.45 -12.35
N GLU A 137 -10.38 -5.23 -11.32
CA GLU A 137 -11.49 -4.26 -11.32
C GLU A 137 -10.99 -2.80 -11.30
N HIS A 138 -9.89 -2.52 -10.59
CA HIS A 138 -9.44 -1.15 -10.32
C HIS A 138 -8.25 -0.70 -11.16
N LEU A 139 -7.57 -1.61 -11.87
CA LEU A 139 -6.46 -1.26 -12.76
C LEU A 139 -6.91 -0.22 -13.80
N PRO A 140 -6.16 0.87 -14.02
CA PRO A 140 -6.53 1.88 -15.00
C PRO A 140 -6.59 1.26 -16.40
N ARG A 141 -7.70 1.49 -17.10
CA ARG A 141 -7.91 1.02 -18.50
C ARG A 141 -7.89 2.16 -19.51
N THR A 142 -7.96 3.39 -19.03
CA THR A 142 -8.00 4.62 -19.83
C THR A 142 -7.14 5.69 -19.17
N ASP A 143 -6.72 6.68 -19.94
CA ASP A 143 -5.99 7.84 -19.41
C ASP A 143 -6.83 8.62 -18.41
N GLU A 144 -8.15 8.70 -18.60
CA GLU A 144 -9.07 9.32 -17.66
C GLU A 144 -9.07 8.61 -16.31
N HIS A 145 -9.11 7.27 -16.29
CA HIS A 145 -8.98 6.50 -15.06
C HIS A 145 -7.64 6.76 -14.39
N LYS A 146 -6.54 6.80 -15.16
CA LYS A 146 -5.20 7.10 -14.62
C LYS A 146 -5.13 8.49 -13.98
N HIS A 147 -5.65 9.53 -14.64
CA HIS A 147 -5.70 10.88 -14.08
C HIS A 147 -6.51 10.95 -12.79
N LYS A 148 -7.62 10.21 -12.71
CA LYS A 148 -8.41 10.12 -11.47
C LYS A 148 -7.59 9.50 -10.33
N LEU A 149 -6.87 8.41 -10.58
CA LEU A 149 -6.01 7.78 -9.57
C LEU A 149 -4.87 8.71 -9.14
N ILE A 150 -4.26 9.46 -10.06
CA ILE A 150 -3.24 10.47 -9.74
C ILE A 150 -3.83 11.52 -8.78
N ALA A 151 -4.98 12.09 -9.11
CA ALA A 151 -5.60 13.12 -8.27
C ALA A 151 -5.96 12.59 -6.86
N GLN A 152 -6.48 11.36 -6.79
CA GLN A 152 -6.81 10.72 -5.51
C GLN A 152 -5.55 10.43 -4.68
N GLY A 153 -4.51 9.88 -5.31
CA GLY A 153 -3.26 9.56 -4.63
C GLY A 153 -2.51 10.79 -4.15
N GLN A 154 -2.50 11.87 -4.93
CA GLN A 154 -1.96 13.17 -4.51
C GLN A 154 -2.72 13.76 -3.32
N ALA A 155 -4.06 13.70 -3.34
CA ALA A 155 -4.87 14.16 -2.21
C ALA A 155 -4.60 13.35 -0.93
N MET A 156 -4.42 12.03 -1.07
CA MET A 156 -4.05 11.16 0.04
C MET A 156 -2.64 11.46 0.56
N ALA A 157 -1.66 11.62 -0.33
CA ALA A 157 -0.28 11.96 0.04
C ALA A 157 -0.18 13.31 0.77
N GLN A 158 -0.97 14.31 0.37
CA GLN A 158 -1.02 15.61 1.07
C GLN A 158 -1.49 15.49 2.52
N ARG A 159 -2.45 14.59 2.80
CA ARG A 159 -2.91 14.28 4.16
C ARG A 159 -1.89 13.50 4.99
N MET A 160 -0.88 12.94 4.33
CA MET A 160 0.18 12.15 4.92
C MET A 160 1.52 12.89 4.97
N SER A 161 1.53 14.21 4.72
CA SER A 161 2.75 15.00 4.73
C SER A 161 3.35 15.15 6.13
N TRP A 162 4.66 15.40 6.19
CA TRP A 162 5.35 15.67 7.45
C TRP A 162 4.78 16.88 8.21
N ASP A 163 4.32 17.91 7.51
CA ASP A 163 3.68 19.07 8.13
C ASP A 163 2.40 18.68 8.86
N VAL A 164 1.57 17.82 8.25
CA VAL A 164 0.34 17.30 8.87
C VAL A 164 0.69 16.41 10.06
N VAL A 165 1.63 15.48 9.91
CA VAL A 165 2.06 14.59 11.00
C VAL A 165 2.63 15.39 12.18
N ALA A 166 3.50 16.36 11.91
CA ALA A 166 4.10 17.20 12.94
C ALA A 166 3.02 18.00 13.69
N LYS A 167 2.12 18.66 12.96
CA LYS A 167 1.08 19.50 13.53
C LYS A 167 0.01 18.73 14.29
N GLU A 168 -0.43 17.59 13.76
CA GLU A 168 -1.60 16.87 14.27
C GLU A 168 -1.25 15.74 15.25
N GLN A 169 -0.01 15.22 15.21
CA GLN A 169 0.40 14.09 16.04
C GLN A 169 1.55 14.44 16.99
N LEU A 170 2.68 14.92 16.45
CA LEU A 170 3.89 15.12 17.23
C LEU A 170 3.76 16.27 18.24
N LEU A 171 3.41 17.48 17.78
CA LEU A 171 3.30 18.65 18.65
C LEU A 171 2.26 18.47 19.77
N PRO A 172 1.06 17.91 19.52
CA PRO A 172 0.11 17.59 20.59
C PRO A 172 0.62 16.54 21.57
N ALA A 173 1.39 15.55 21.12
CA ALA A 173 1.97 14.55 22.01
C ALA A 173 3.03 15.17 22.93
N LEU A 174 3.92 16.00 22.38
CA LEU A 174 4.95 16.71 23.16
C LEU A 174 4.33 17.62 24.21
N ALA A 175 3.30 18.39 23.84
CA ALA A 175 2.60 19.29 24.76
C ALA A 175 2.01 18.57 25.98
N ARG A 176 1.65 17.28 25.87
CA ARG A 176 1.13 16.48 26.99
C ARG A 176 2.21 15.97 27.95
N VAL A 177 3.47 15.98 27.55
CA VAL A 177 4.60 15.45 28.35
C VAL A 177 5.40 16.59 29.00
N THR A 178 5.28 17.81 28.48
CA THR A 178 5.94 19.01 29.04
C THR A 178 5.07 19.81 30.03
N ILE A 179 3.89 19.30 30.39
CA ILE A 179 3.00 19.84 31.44
C ILE A 179 2.93 18.80 32.55
#